data_AF-A0A353VER3-F1
#
_entry.id   AF-A0A353VER3-F1
#
_cell.length_a   1.000
_cell.length_b   1.000
_cell.length_c   1.000
_cell.angle_alpha   90.00
_cell.angle_beta   90.00
_cell.angle_gamma   90.00
#
_symmetry.space_group_name_H-M   'P 1'
#
loop_
_entity.id
_entity.type
_entity.pdbx_description
1 polymer ?
#
loop_
_entity_poly.entity_id
_entity_poly.type
_entity_poly.pdbx_seq_one_letter_code
_entity_poly.pdbx_strand_id
1 'polypeptide(L)' 'GSKEFWDLEKVDVELRRVYDICGGCRRCLPLCPSFKVMFDRLDVEAVDGDVEKLPKADVKEVVDLCYQCKLCY' A
#
# COMPACT_ATOMS: atom_id res chain seq x y z
N GLY A 1 21.91 -9.23 8.22
CA GLY A 1 20.97 -8.46 7.36
C GLY A 1 21.74 -7.35 6.69
N SER A 2 21.44 -7.04 5.43
CA SER A 2 22.02 -5.88 4.75
C SER A 2 21.69 -4.60 5.52
N LYS A 3 22.54 -3.57 5.42
CA LYS A 3 22.35 -2.28 6.13
C LYS A 3 21.02 -1.61 5.75
N GLU A 4 20.55 -1.87 4.54
CA GLU A 4 19.30 -1.35 3.95
C GLU A 4 18.04 -1.98 4.54
N PHE A 5 18.13 -3.17 5.12
CA PHE A 5 16.98 -3.86 5.71
C PHE A 5 16.36 -3.07 6.88
N TRP A 6 17.14 -2.20 7.53
CA TRP A 6 16.71 -1.38 8.66
C TRP A 6 16.45 0.09 8.28
N ASP A 7 16.54 0.42 7.00
CA ASP A 7 16.31 1.77 6.50
C ASP A 7 14.80 1.99 6.29
N LEU A 8 14.19 2.76 7.19
CA LEU A 8 12.75 3.02 7.17
C LEU A 8 12.30 3.77 5.91
N GLU A 9 13.17 4.58 5.29
CA GLU A 9 12.82 5.28 4.05
C GLU A 9 12.73 4.28 2.89
N LYS A 10 13.66 3.32 2.83
CA LYS A 10 13.62 2.26 1.82
C LYS A 10 12.41 1.34 1.99
N VAL A 11 12.02 1.08 3.23
CA VAL A 11 10.79 0.32 3.52
C VAL A 11 9.55 1.09 3.02
N ASP A 12 9.47 2.40 3.25
CA ASP A 12 8.35 3.22 2.78
C ASP A 12 8.24 3.21 1.25
N VAL A 13 9.36 3.38 0.54
CA VAL A 13 9.40 3.30 -0.93
C VAL A 13 8.91 1.94 -1.43
N GLU A 14 9.35 0.86 -0.81
CA GLU A 14 8.93 -0.49 -1.20
C GLU A 14 7.45 -0.74 -0.91
N LEU A 15 6.91 -0.22 0.20
CA LEU A 15 5.48 -0.30 0.50
C LEU A 15 4.64 0.44 -0.54
N ARG A 16 5.06 1.65 -0.95
CA ARG A 16 4.38 2.43 -1.99
C ARG A 16 4.38 1.69 -3.33
N ARG A 17 5.52 1.09 -3.71
CA ARG A 17 5.62 0.24 -4.90
C ARG A 17 4.62 -0.93 -4.86
N VAL A 18 4.48 -1.60 -3.71
CA VAL A 18 3.52 -2.70 -3.54
C VAL A 18 2.09 -2.19 -3.66
N TYR A 19 1.78 -1.02 -3.10
CA TYR A 19 0.44 -0.44 -3.14
C TYR A 19 0.03 0.00 -4.54
N ASP A 20 0.94 0.55 -5.33
CA ASP A 20 0.71 0.89 -6.74
C ASP A 20 0.31 -0.36 -7.55
N ILE A 21 1.09 -1.44 -7.42
CA ILE A 21 0.77 -2.75 -8.04
C ILE A 21 -0.60 -3.26 -7.58
N CYS A 22 -0.91 -3.17 -6.29
CA CYS A 22 -2.19 -3.63 -5.75
C CYS A 22 -3.36 -2.78 -6.27
N GLY A 23 -3.22 -1.45 -6.26
CA GLY A 23 -4.22 -0.49 -6.71
C GLY A 23 -4.53 -0.61 -8.21
N GLY A 24 -3.51 -0.92 -9.01
CA GLY A 24 -3.66 -1.22 -10.44
C GLY A 24 -4.32 -2.58 -10.71
N CYS A 25 -3.90 -3.64 -10.00
CA CYS A 25 -4.35 -5.01 -10.27
C CYS A 25 -5.76 -5.33 -9.73
N ARG A 26 -6.14 -4.78 -8.56
CA ARG A 26 -7.47 -4.91 -7.91
C ARG A 26 -8.00 -6.34 -7.67
N ARG A 27 -7.21 -7.38 -7.94
CA ARG A 27 -7.63 -8.79 -7.87
C ARG A 27 -8.03 -9.25 -6.46
N CYS A 28 -7.40 -8.66 -5.44
CA CYS A 28 -7.62 -9.03 -4.04
C CYS A 28 -8.76 -8.25 -3.36
N LEU A 29 -9.45 -7.37 -4.09
CA LEU A 29 -10.53 -6.54 -3.56
C LEU A 29 -11.58 -7.35 -2.75
N PRO A 30 -12.06 -8.53 -3.19
CA PRO A 30 -13.00 -9.32 -2.40
C PRO A 30 -12.33 -10.22 -1.35
N LEU A 31 -11.00 -10.27 -1.30
CA LEU A 31 -10.23 -11.27 -0.55
C LEU A 31 -9.52 -10.70 0.69
N CYS A 32 -9.29 -9.38 0.76
CA CYS A 32 -8.45 -8.78 1.80
C CYS A 32 -9.04 -7.45 2.32
N PRO A 33 -9.13 -7.24 3.64
CA PRO A 33 -9.67 -6.01 4.23
C PRO A 33 -8.81 -4.78 3.95
N SER A 34 -7.49 -4.93 3.71
CA SER A 34 -6.61 -3.79 3.39
C SER A 34 -7.04 -3.05 2.13
N PHE A 35 -7.63 -3.75 1.15
CA PHE A 35 -8.02 -3.14 -0.12
C PHE A 35 -9.18 -2.17 0.04
N LYS A 36 -10.13 -2.45 0.95
CA LYS A 36 -11.20 -1.51 1.26
C LYS A 36 -10.60 -0.19 1.76
N VAL A 37 -9.74 -0.26 2.78
CA VAL A 37 -9.11 0.93 3.34
C VAL A 37 -8.25 1.63 2.29
N MET A 38 -7.41 0.89 1.56
CA MET A 38 -6.53 1.45 0.55
C MET A 38 -7.30 2.26 -0.52
N PHE A 39 -8.39 1.71 -1.07
CA PHE A 39 -9.17 2.45 -2.07
C PHE A 39 -9.94 3.62 -1.46
N ASP A 40 -10.52 3.47 -0.26
CA ASP A 40 -11.16 4.59 0.43
C ASP A 40 -10.18 5.78 0.63
N ARG A 41 -8.89 5.50 0.82
CA ARG A 41 -7.83 6.54 0.92
C ARG A 41 -7.37 7.05 -0.45
N LEU A 42 -7.25 6.19 -1.46
CA LEU A 42 -6.82 6.60 -2.80
C LEU A 42 -7.87 7.48 -3.49
N ASP A 43 -9.15 7.26 -3.22
CA ASP A 43 -10.26 7.97 -3.85
C ASP A 43 -10.50 9.38 -3.25
N VAL A 44 -9.79 9.79 -2.20
CA VAL A 44 -9.90 11.16 -1.67
C VAL A 44 -9.20 12.15 -2.60
N GLU A 45 -9.77 13.34 -2.78
CA GLU A 45 -9.27 14.36 -3.72
C GLU A 45 -7.80 14.75 -3.50
N ALA A 46 -7.34 14.75 -2.25
CA ALA A 46 -5.95 15.07 -1.94
C ALA A 46 -4.94 14.02 -2.44
N VAL A 47 -5.39 12.77 -2.60
CA VAL A 47 -4.56 11.64 -3.05
C VAL A 47 -4.78 11.39 -4.54
N ASP A 48 -6.03 11.44 -5.01
CA ASP A 48 -6.41 11.36 -6.43
C ASP A 48 -5.77 10.15 -7.15
N GLY A 49 -5.87 8.98 -6.50
CA GLY A 49 -5.30 7.73 -6.99
C GLY A 49 -3.77 7.63 -6.92
N ASP A 50 -3.06 8.68 -6.52
CA ASP A 50 -1.59 8.70 -6.44
C ASP A 50 -1.10 8.18 -5.08
N VAL A 51 -0.58 6.95 -5.08
CA VAL A 51 -0.02 6.28 -3.90
C VAL A 51 1.08 7.10 -3.23
N GLU A 52 1.83 7.92 -3.98
CA GLU A 52 2.89 8.77 -3.41
C GLU A 52 2.31 9.87 -2.50
N LYS A 53 1.06 10.27 -2.71
CA LYS A 53 0.38 11.27 -1.89
C LYS A 53 -0.24 10.70 -0.60
N LEU A 54 -0.20 9.38 -0.39
CA LEU A 54 -0.72 8.78 0.85
C LEU A 54 0.04 9.28 2.09
N PRO A 55 -0.67 9.81 3.10
CA PRO A 55 -0.09 10.09 4.41
C PRO A 55 0.51 8.83 5.04
N LYS A 56 1.60 9.00 5.80
CA LYS A 56 2.28 7.86 6.48
C LYS A 56 1.34 7.07 7.42
N ALA A 57 0.36 7.74 8.03
CA ALA A 57 -0.63 7.08 8.88
C ALA A 57 -1.52 6.11 8.08
N ASP A 58 -1.94 6.51 6.88
CA ASP A 58 -2.75 5.68 5.99
C ASP A 58 -1.94 4.53 5.43
N VAL A 59 -0.68 4.77 5.06
CA VAL A 59 0.27 3.70 4.67
C VAL A 59 0.35 2.64 5.76
N LYS A 60 0.45 3.06 7.03
CA LYS A 60 0.52 2.16 8.18
C LYS A 60 -0.78 1.37 8.36
N GLU A 61 -1.95 2.02 8.29
CA GLU A 61 -3.25 1.34 8.44
C GLU A 61 -3.45 0.27 7.35
N VAL A 62 -3.05 0.57 6.11
CA VAL A 62 -3.09 -0.39 5.01
C VAL A 62 -2.17 -1.59 5.28
N VAL A 63 -0.95 -1.38 5.82
CA VAL A 63 -0.04 -2.48 6.21
C VAL A 63 -0.66 -3.34 7.31
N ASP A 64 -1.23 -2.71 8.35
CA ASP A 64 -1.76 -3.41 9.53
C ASP A 64 -2.88 -4.40 9.15
N LEU A 65 -3.58 -4.15 8.04
CA LEU A 65 -4.67 -4.99 7.52
C LEU A 65 -4.23 -5.91 6.36
N CYS A 66 -2.97 -5.84 5.94
CA CYS A 66 -2.48 -6.53 4.74
C CYS A 66 -2.18 -8.01 4.99
N TYR A 67 -2.73 -8.89 4.15
CA TYR A 67 -2.48 -10.33 4.21
C TYR A 67 -1.22 -10.81 3.46
N GLN A 68 -0.47 -9.90 2.81
CA GLN A 68 0.75 -10.23 2.06
C GLN A 68 0.55 -11.36 1.03
N CYS A 69 -0.59 -11.32 0.31
CA CYS A 69 -1.09 -12.42 -0.51
C CYS A 69 -0.23 -12.81 -1.73
N LYS A 70 0.63 -11.92 -2.24
CA LYS A 70 1.47 -12.12 -3.44
C LYS A 70 0.70 -12.56 -4.70
N LEU A 71 -0.54 -12.09 -4.87
CA LEU A 71 -1.38 -12.42 -6.04
C LEU A 71 -1.23 -11.42 -7.21
N CYS A 72 -0.63 -10.25 -6.95
CA CYS A 72 -0.43 -9.15 -7.88
C CYS A 72 1.07 -8.98 -8.15
N TYR A 73 1.44 -8.67 -9.39
CA TYR A 73 2.83 -8.50 -9.85
C TYR A 73 2.92 -7.33 -10.84
#